data_AF-A0A960GG33-F1
#
_entry.id   AF-A0A960GG33-F1
#
_cell.length_a   1.000
_cell.length_b   1.000
_cell.length_c   1.000
_cell.angle_alpha   90.00
_cell.angle_beta   90.00
_cell.angle_gamma   90.00
#
_symmetry.space_group_name_H-M   'P 1'
#
loop_
_entity.id
_entity.type
_entity.pdbx_description
1 polymer ?
#
loop_
_entity_poly.entity_id
_entity_poly.type
_entity_poly.pdbx_seq_one_letter_code
_entity_poly.pdbx_strand_id
1 'polypeptide(L)'
;KPSRMRVKARGIKKRTRMRIKVRPTSTTRDYKIRLKKKRHGNWRFFVTVRTTGPRDIVKVNLPRGRYLAVAPAQHGFDRETSRVVRIRR
;
A
#
# COMPACT_ATOMS: atom_id res chain seq x y z
N LYS A 1 20.24 13.67 -3.43
CA LYS A 1 19.76 12.26 -3.45
C LYS A 1 18.26 12.28 -3.17
N PRO A 2 17.39 11.68 -4.01
CA PRO A 2 15.96 11.62 -3.72
C PRO A 2 15.75 10.89 -2.39
N SER A 3 14.81 11.40 -1.59
CA SER A 3 14.51 10.81 -0.30
C SER A 3 13.86 9.44 -0.50
N ARG A 4 14.20 8.45 0.34
CA ARG A 4 13.72 7.07 0.17
C ARG A 4 12.45 6.83 0.98
N MET A 5 11.33 6.58 0.30
CA MET A 5 10.07 6.17 0.91
C MET A 5 10.01 4.65 1.00
N ARG A 6 9.50 4.11 2.12
CA ARG A 6 9.24 2.66 2.25
C ARG A 6 7.75 2.40 2.42
N VAL A 7 7.20 1.55 1.55
CA VAL A 7 5.81 1.08 1.64
C VAL A 7 5.81 -0.38 2.10
N LYS A 8 5.37 -0.61 3.33
CA LYS A 8 5.17 -1.96 3.87
C LYS A 8 3.70 -2.27 3.88
N ALA A 9 3.32 -3.42 3.33
CA ALA A 9 1.97 -3.91 3.45
C ALA A 9 1.94 -5.30 4.09
N ARG A 10 0.92 -5.55 4.93
CA ARG A 10 0.69 -6.83 5.60
C ARG A 10 -0.80 -7.14 5.66
N GLY A 11 -1.18 -8.40 5.53
CA GLY A 11 -2.54 -8.84 5.79
C GLY A 11 -2.82 -8.83 7.29
N ILE A 12 -4.03 -8.47 7.69
CA ILE A 12 -4.48 -8.55 9.09
C ILE A 12 -5.16 -9.91 9.28
N LYS A 13 -4.62 -10.76 10.15
CA LYS A 13 -5.16 -12.10 10.43
C LYS A 13 -6.62 -11.98 10.88
N LYS A 14 -7.52 -12.84 10.35
CA LYS A 14 -8.97 -12.89 10.61
C LYS A 14 -9.84 -11.78 9.99
N ARG A 15 -9.28 -10.86 9.20
CA ARG A 15 -10.05 -9.80 8.53
C ARG A 15 -9.62 -9.69 7.07
N THR A 16 -10.54 -9.39 6.18
CA THR A 16 -10.30 -9.03 4.77
C THR A 16 -9.54 -7.70 4.66
N ARG A 17 -8.54 -7.43 5.51
CA ARG A 17 -7.92 -6.12 5.65
C ARG A 17 -6.42 -6.19 5.39
N MET A 18 -5.91 -5.18 4.68
CA MET A 18 -4.49 -4.98 4.45
C MET A 18 -4.04 -3.74 5.21
N ARG A 19 -3.03 -3.90 6.06
CA ARG A 19 -2.34 -2.81 6.75
C ARG A 19 -1.24 -2.30 5.85
N ILE A 20 -1.33 -1.04 5.45
CA ILE A 20 -0.29 -0.33 4.69
C ILE A 20 0.40 0.63 5.65
N LYS A 21 1.73 0.61 5.68
CA LYS A 21 2.57 1.52 6.46
C LYS A 21 3.51 2.22 5.49
N VAL A 22 3.35 3.52 5.36
CA VAL A 22 4.25 4.40 4.62
C VAL A 22 5.18 5.03 5.64
N ARG A 23 6.49 4.83 5.51
CA ARG A 23 7.50 5.52 6.32
C ARG A 23 8.30 6.43 5.38
N PRO A 24 7.90 7.70 5.24
CA PRO A 24 8.79 8.71 4.68
C PRO A 24 9.81 9.11 5.74
N THR A 25 10.98 9.58 5.30
CA THR A 25 11.95 10.26 6.17
C THR A 25 11.46 11.64 6.63
N SER A 26 10.37 12.16 6.06
CA SER A 26 9.75 13.45 6.37
C SER A 26 8.38 13.32 7.07
N THR A 27 7.85 14.44 7.59
CA THR A 27 6.54 14.59 8.25
C THR A 27 5.34 14.64 7.28
N THR A 28 5.55 14.37 5.98
CA THR A 28 4.56 14.52 4.93
C THR A 28 3.32 13.64 5.16
N ARG A 29 2.14 14.15 4.79
CA ARG A 29 0.82 13.51 4.92
C ARG A 29 0.22 13.21 3.53
N ASP A 30 -0.93 12.55 3.50
CA ASP A 30 -1.76 12.36 2.29
C ASP A 30 -1.14 11.57 1.13
N TYR A 31 -0.20 10.67 1.43
CA TYR A 31 0.39 9.79 0.41
C TYR A 31 -0.68 8.97 -0.31
N LYS A 32 -0.73 9.12 -1.64
CA LYS A 32 -1.59 8.32 -2.51
C LYS A 32 -1.00 6.92 -2.63
N ILE A 33 -1.77 5.89 -2.33
CA ILE A 33 -1.39 4.48 -2.46
C ILE A 33 -2.38 3.77 -3.36
N ARG A 34 -1.89 3.19 -4.46
CA ARG A 34 -2.68 2.36 -5.36
C ARG A 34 -2.56 0.89 -4.95
N LEU A 35 -3.67 0.28 -4.56
CA LEU A 35 -3.75 -1.16 -4.37
C LEU A 35 -3.99 -1.83 -5.72
N LYS A 36 -3.15 -2.81 -6.05
CA LYS A 36 -3.34 -3.70 -7.20
C LYS A 36 -3.65 -5.11 -6.73
N LYS A 37 -4.59 -5.78 -7.40
CA LYS A 37 -4.96 -7.19 -7.16
C LYS A 37 -4.41 -8.06 -8.29
N LYS A 38 -3.86 -9.22 -7.95
CA LYS A 38 -3.46 -10.22 -8.96
C LYS A 38 -4.72 -10.89 -9.54
N ARG A 39 -4.91 -10.77 -10.86
CA ARG A 39 -5.97 -11.43 -11.64
C ARG A 39 -5.33 -12.06 -12.88
N HIS A 40 -5.48 -13.38 -13.06
CA HIS A 40 -5.04 -14.12 -14.25
C HIS A 40 -3.56 -13.81 -14.59
N GLY A 41 -2.67 -13.95 -13.60
CA GLY A 41 -1.24 -13.62 -13.76
C GLY A 41 -0.90 -12.12 -13.63
N ASN A 42 -1.83 -11.22 -13.97
CA ASN A 42 -1.58 -9.79 -14.10
C ASN A 42 -1.96 -8.97 -12.85
N TRP A 43 -1.25 -7.87 -12.61
CA TRP A 43 -1.56 -6.93 -11.53
C TRP A 43 -2.50 -5.82 -12.01
N ARG A 44 -3.79 -5.93 -11.70
CA ARG A 44 -4.79 -4.93 -12.07
C ARG A 44 -5.03 -3.94 -10.93
N PHE A 45 -5.28 -2.69 -11.28
CA PHE A 45 -5.73 -1.68 -10.33
C PHE A 45 -6.99 -2.16 -9.60
N PHE A 46 -7.05 -1.96 -8.29
CA PHE A 46 -8.20 -2.32 -7.47
C PHE A 46 -8.81 -1.08 -6.82
N VAL A 47 -8.03 -0.35 -6.04
CA VAL A 47 -8.50 0.89 -5.39
C VAL A 47 -7.32 1.81 -5.08
N THR A 48 -7.59 3.11 -4.96
CA THR A 48 -6.64 4.07 -4.41
C THR A 48 -7.05 4.40 -2.98
N VAL A 49 -6.08 4.49 -2.09
CA VAL A 49 -6.25 4.99 -0.73
C VAL A 49 -5.25 6.08 -0.44
N ARG A 50 -5.57 6.96 0.50
CA ARG A 50 -4.65 7.97 1.00
C ARG A 50 -4.35 7.68 2.47
N THR A 51 -3.10 7.91 2.88
CA THR A 51 -2.74 7.86 4.30
C THR A 51 -3.02 9.21 4.92
N THR A 52 -3.66 9.28 6.09
CA THR A 52 -3.88 10.55 6.81
C THR A 52 -2.61 11.06 7.51
N GLY A 53 -1.57 10.23 7.65
CA GLY A 53 -0.32 10.64 8.28
C GLY A 53 0.81 9.59 8.24
N PRO A 54 1.99 9.93 8.79
CA PRO A 54 3.23 9.14 8.67
C PRO A 54 3.23 7.80 9.44
N ARG A 55 2.20 7.53 10.25
CA ARG A 55 2.00 6.26 10.96
C ARG A 55 0.61 5.68 10.72
N ASP A 56 -0.12 6.21 9.74
CA ASP A 56 -1.50 5.83 9.49
C ASP A 56 -1.60 4.36 9.05
N ILE A 57 -2.68 3.72 9.48
CA ILE A 57 -3.03 2.35 9.14
C ILE A 57 -4.30 2.41 8.32
N VAL A 58 -4.13 2.49 7.00
CA VAL A 58 -5.27 2.36 6.10
C VAL A 58 -5.79 0.94 6.18
N LYS A 59 -7.07 0.78 6.52
CA LYS A 59 -7.79 -0.49 6.55
C LYS A 59 -8.75 -0.54 5.37
N VAL A 60 -8.43 -1.33 4.36
CA VAL A 60 -9.31 -1.55 3.20
C VAL A 60 -9.89 -2.94 3.29
N ASN A 61 -11.21 -3.08 3.12
CA ASN A 61 -11.84 -4.38 2.95
C ASN A 61 -11.54 -4.91 1.54
N LEU A 62 -10.83 -6.03 1.47
CA LEU A 62 -10.30 -6.65 0.27
C LEU A 62 -10.80 -8.11 0.19
N PRO A 63 -11.42 -8.54 -0.91
CA PRO A 63 -11.77 -9.93 -1.10
C PRO A 63 -10.51 -10.82 -1.09
N ARG A 64 -10.68 -12.13 -0.90
CA ARG A 64 -9.55 -13.09 -0.97
C ARG A 64 -8.71 -12.88 -2.23
N GLY A 65 -7.40 -13.02 -2.10
CA GLY A 65 -6.48 -12.87 -3.23
C GLY A 65 -5.09 -12.39 -2.85
N ARG A 66 -4.27 -12.10 -3.87
CA ARG A 66 -2.94 -11.49 -3.73
C ARG A 66 -3.02 -10.01 -4.11
N TYR A 67 -2.43 -9.17 -3.29
CA TYR A 67 -2.43 -7.72 -3.44
C TYR A 67 -1.02 -7.16 -3.32
N LEU A 68 -0.80 -6.00 -3.93
CA LEU A 68 0.37 -5.17 -3.69
C LEU A 68 -0.06 -3.71 -3.56
N ALA A 69 0.65 -2.96 -2.73
CA ALA A 69 0.49 -1.53 -2.59
C ALA A 69 1.59 -0.83 -3.40
N VAL A 70 1.20 0.12 -4.25
CA VAL A 70 2.12 0.97 -5.01
C VAL A 70 1.94 2.39 -4.52
N ALA A 71 3.00 2.98 -3.98
CA ALA A 71 3.08 4.43 -3.87
C ALA A 71 3.71 4.96 -5.17
N PRO A 72 3.01 5.80 -5.95
CA PRO A 72 3.63 6.49 -7.07
C PRO A 72 4.69 7.47 -6.57
N ALA A 73 5.54 7.96 -7.47
CA ALA A 73 6.45 9.05 -7.16
C ALA A 73 5.64 10.29 -6.76
N GLN A 74 5.90 10.83 -5.57
CA GLN A 74 5.17 11.97 -5.01
C GLN A 74 5.98 12.59 -3.86
N HIS A 75 5.80 13.88 -3.62
CA HIS A 75 6.45 14.63 -2.54
C HIS A 75 7.99 14.53 -2.53
N GLY A 76 8.62 14.43 -3.71
CA GLY A 76 10.08 14.28 -3.83
C GLY A 76 10.61 12.88 -3.50
N PHE A 77 9.73 11.89 -3.37
CA PHE A 77 10.08 10.48 -3.20
C PHE A 77 9.81 9.69 -4.49
N ASP A 78 10.67 8.72 -4.76
CA ASP A 78 10.49 7.79 -5.87
C ASP A 78 9.30 6.85 -5.66
N ARG A 79 8.83 6.27 -6.77
CA ARG A 79 7.82 5.21 -6.74
C ARG A 79 8.35 4.02 -5.92
N GLU A 80 7.51 3.53 -5.01
CA GLU A 80 7.83 2.37 -4.17
C GLU A 80 6.70 1.33 -4.23
N THR A 81 7.07 0.05 -4.23
CA THR A 81 6.10 -1.07 -4.25
C THR A 81 6.27 -1.96 -3.03
N SER A 82 5.16 -2.31 -2.37
CA SER A 82 5.20 -3.22 -1.24
C SER A 82 5.46 -4.66 -1.68
N ARG A 83 5.88 -5.49 -0.71
CA ARG A 83 5.79 -6.95 -0.85
C ARG A 83 4.35 -7.37 -1.14
N VAL A 84 4.21 -8.52 -1.80
CA VAL A 84 2.91 -9.12 -2.08
C VAL A 84 2.26 -9.57 -0.77
N VAL A 85 1.00 -9.18 -0.59
CA VAL A 85 0.17 -9.57 0.53
C VAL A 85 -0.88 -10.56 0.06
N ARG A 86 -0.90 -11.74 0.65
CA ARG A 86 -1.97 -12.73 0.44
C ARG A 86 -3.03 -12.55 1.51
N ILE A 87 -4.24 -12.15 1.09
CA ILE A 87 -5.43 -12.08 1.94
C ILE A 87 -6.14 -13.43 1.84
N ARG A 88 -6.22 -14.12 2.98
CA ARG A 88 -6.95 -15.38 3.18
C ARG A 88 -8.16 -15.08 4.08
N ARG A 89 -9.28 -15.81 3.91
CA ARG A 89 -10.36 -15.81 4.91
C ARG A 89 -9.85 -16.53 6.15
#